data_AF-A0A6B3GF67-F1
#
_entry.id   AF-A0A6B3GF67-F1
#
_cell.length_a   1.000
_cell.length_b   1.000
_cell.length_c   1.000
_cell.angle_alpha   90.00
_cell.angle_beta   90.00
_cell.angle_gamma   90.00
#
_symmetry.space_group_name_H-M   'P 1'
#
loop_
_entity.id
_entity.type
_entity.pdbx_description
1 polymer ?
#
loop_
_entity_poly.entity_id
_entity_poly.type
_entity_poly.pdbx_seq_one_letter_code
_entity_poly.pdbx_strand_id
1 'polypeptide(L)'
;WAAARAEREAAERRRADEERLRMARELHDVLAHSISVINVQAGVGLALLDSDPEQARTALTTIKGASKEALDEVRQVLANLRTPGDAPTSPAPGLDRLPELVEQAAAAGLTVTVGSEGDPAAVPPGAALAAFRIVQEALTNVVRHSGSRTA
;
A
#
# COMPACT_ATOMS: atom_id res chain seq x y z
N TRP A 1 9.76 -19.71 40.43
CA TRP A 1 9.60 -20.07 39.00
C TRP A 1 8.31 -19.54 38.37
N ALA A 2 7.13 -19.77 38.95
CA ALA A 2 5.87 -19.24 38.40
C ALA A 2 5.76 -17.70 38.43
N ALA A 3 6.09 -17.06 39.57
CA ALA A 3 6.10 -15.59 39.69
C ALA A 3 7.07 -14.92 38.70
N ALA A 4 8.29 -15.46 38.57
CA ALA A 4 9.27 -14.96 37.59
C ALA A 4 8.88 -15.21 36.12
N ARG A 5 7.99 -16.16 35.82
CA ARG A 5 7.41 -16.31 34.47
C ARG A 5 6.30 -15.29 34.22
N ALA A 6 5.38 -15.13 35.17
CA ALA A 6 4.31 -14.14 35.08
C ALA A 6 4.84 -12.71 34.97
N GLU A 7 5.93 -12.39 35.69
CA GLU A 7 6.58 -11.08 35.63
C GLU A 7 7.25 -10.83 34.27
N ARG A 8 7.86 -11.87 33.68
CA ARG A 8 8.44 -11.82 32.31
C ARG A 8 7.35 -11.63 31.25
N GLU A 9 6.29 -12.42 31.29
CA GLU A 9 5.16 -12.28 30.35
C GLU A 9 4.49 -10.91 30.47
N ALA A 10 4.32 -10.39 31.69
CA ALA A 10 3.78 -9.06 31.90
C ALA A 10 4.73 -7.97 31.38
N ALA A 11 6.04 -8.14 31.51
CA ALA A 11 7.03 -7.23 30.94
C ALA A 11 7.05 -7.26 29.40
N GLU A 12 6.91 -8.44 28.80
CA GLU A 12 6.80 -8.60 27.34
C GLU A 12 5.54 -7.92 26.78
N ARG A 13 4.38 -8.12 27.44
CA ARG A 13 3.13 -7.43 27.05
C ARG A 13 3.25 -5.92 27.13
N ARG A 14 3.82 -5.38 28.22
CA ARG A 14 4.05 -3.94 28.35
C ARG A 14 4.93 -3.39 27.24
N ARG A 15 6.02 -4.09 26.89
CA ARG A 15 6.91 -3.69 25.79
C ARG A 15 6.17 -3.69 24.45
N ALA A 16 5.34 -4.70 24.19
CA ALA A 16 4.54 -4.78 22.98
C ALA A 16 3.52 -3.63 22.89
N ASP A 17 2.86 -3.29 24.00
CA ASP A 17 1.91 -2.16 24.06
C ASP A 17 2.60 -0.81 23.87
N GLU A 18 3.76 -0.60 24.50
CA GLU A 18 4.58 0.60 24.31
C GLU A 18 5.03 0.77 22.86
N GLU A 19 5.46 -0.33 22.23
CA GLU A 19 5.85 -0.35 20.82
C GLU A 19 4.67 -0.01 19.90
N ARG A 20 3.51 -0.62 20.14
CA ARG A 20 2.29 -0.33 19.38
C ARG A 20 1.88 1.14 19.50
N LEU A 21 1.97 1.73 20.69
CA LEU A 21 1.70 3.16 20.92
C LEU A 21 2.74 4.07 20.27
N ARG A 22 4.01 3.66 20.19
CA ARG A 22 5.06 4.38 19.46
C ARG A 22 4.76 4.40 17.97
N MET A 23 4.47 3.25 17.38
CA MET A 23 4.13 3.12 15.96
C MET A 23 2.86 3.89 15.59
N ALA A 24 1.84 3.88 16.45
CA ALA A 24 0.62 4.66 16.23
C ALA A 24 0.88 6.18 16.17
N ARG A 25 1.83 6.68 16.97
CA ARG A 25 2.25 8.08 16.94
C ARG A 25 3.04 8.41 15.68
N GLU A 26 3.97 7.55 15.30
CA GLU A 26 4.74 7.71 14.06
C GLU A 26 3.82 7.75 12.83
N LEU A 27 2.84 6.84 12.75
CA LEU A 27 1.80 6.86 11.72
C LEU A 27 1.00 8.17 11.72
N HIS A 28 0.61 8.64 12.91
CA HIS A 28 -0.16 9.88 13.04
C HIS A 28 0.64 11.09 12.55
N ASP A 29 1.92 11.17 12.92
CA ASP A 29 2.80 12.29 12.55
C ASP A 29 3.03 12.35 11.04
N VAL A 30 3.31 11.20 10.41
CA VAL A 30 3.45 11.07 8.95
C VAL A 30 2.17 11.51 8.24
N LEU A 31 1.02 10.95 8.64
CA LEU A 31 -0.27 11.29 8.04
C LEU A 31 -0.63 12.76 8.21
N ALA A 32 -0.43 13.31 9.42
CA ALA A 32 -0.71 14.71 9.70
C ALA A 32 0.14 15.64 8.83
N HIS A 33 1.42 15.32 8.66
CA HIS A 33 2.32 16.08 7.81
C HIS A 33 1.88 16.04 6.34
N SER A 34 1.63 14.85 5.78
CA SER A 34 1.24 14.69 4.39
C SER A 34 -0.11 15.35 4.09
N ILE A 35 -1.09 15.23 4.98
CA ILE A 35 -2.39 15.90 4.83
C ILE A 35 -2.23 17.43 4.84
N SER A 36 -1.35 17.97 5.69
CA SER A 36 -1.07 19.41 5.70
C SER A 36 -0.49 19.90 4.37
N VAL A 37 0.49 19.18 3.82
CA VAL A 37 1.07 19.49 2.51
C VAL A 37 0.03 19.42 1.41
N ILE A 38 -0.78 18.36 1.39
CA ILE A 38 -1.86 18.18 0.42
C ILE A 38 -2.86 19.34 0.48
N ASN A 39 -3.28 19.74 1.68
CA ASN A 39 -4.24 20.81 1.87
C ASN A 39 -3.71 22.16 1.39
N VAL A 40 -2.47 22.51 1.73
CA VAL A 40 -1.83 23.76 1.27
C VAL A 40 -1.71 23.79 -0.24
N GLN A 41 -1.22 22.70 -0.85
CA GLN A 41 -1.04 22.63 -2.29
C GLN A 41 -2.39 22.60 -3.03
N ALA A 42 -3.42 21.97 -2.47
CA ALA A 42 -4.76 22.00 -3.05
C ALA A 42 -5.32 23.43 -3.10
N GLY A 43 -5.11 24.21 -2.03
CA GLY A 43 -5.45 25.63 -1.99
C GLY A 43 -4.73 26.44 -3.08
N VAL A 44 -3.42 26.23 -3.25
CA VAL A 44 -2.62 26.87 -4.32
C VAL A 44 -3.13 26.48 -5.71
N GLY A 45 -3.37 25.19 -5.94
CA GLY A 45 -3.86 24.68 -7.21
C GLY A 45 -5.23 25.25 -7.60
N LEU A 46 -6.15 25.35 -6.63
CA LEU A 46 -7.47 25.96 -6.86
C LEU A 46 -7.39 27.46 -7.14
N ALA A 47 -6.54 28.19 -6.41
CA ALA A 47 -6.39 29.63 -6.58
C ALA A 47 -5.78 30.03 -7.93
N LEU A 48 -4.95 29.16 -8.52
CA LEU A 48 -4.19 29.45 -9.74
C LEU A 48 -4.72 28.75 -10.98
N LEU A 49 -5.80 27.97 -10.88
CA LEU A 49 -6.27 27.11 -11.96
C LEU A 49 -6.49 27.85 -13.29
N ASP A 50 -7.07 29.05 -13.23
CA ASP A 50 -7.37 29.87 -14.42
C ASP A 50 -6.27 30.88 -14.76
N SER A 51 -5.57 31.42 -13.75
CA SER A 51 -4.60 32.50 -13.92
C SER A 51 -3.18 32.04 -14.18
N ASP A 52 -2.78 30.88 -13.63
CA ASP A 52 -1.47 30.27 -13.83
C ASP A 52 -1.57 28.72 -13.79
N PRO A 53 -2.01 28.11 -14.91
CA PRO A 53 -2.23 26.66 -14.99
C PRO A 53 -0.96 25.81 -14.77
N GLU A 54 0.23 26.35 -15.07
CA GLU A 54 1.49 25.62 -14.89
C GLU A 54 1.86 25.53 -13.40
N GLN A 55 1.64 26.60 -12.64
CA GLN A 55 1.81 26.56 -11.20
C GLN A 55 0.75 25.67 -10.53
N ALA A 56 -0.50 25.68 -11.03
CA ALA A 56 -1.54 24.75 -10.57
C ALA A 56 -1.18 23.27 -10.84
N ARG A 57 -0.63 22.98 -12.02
CA ARG A 57 -0.10 21.65 -12.36
C ARG A 57 1.04 21.22 -11.44
N THR A 58 1.92 22.16 -11.07
CA THR A 58 3.01 21.90 -10.12
C THR A 58 2.46 21.52 -8.75
N ALA A 59 1.47 22.26 -8.24
CA ALA A 59 0.82 21.96 -6.97
C ALA A 59 0.16 20.56 -6.96
N LEU A 60 -0.54 20.20 -8.05
CA LEU A 60 -1.13 18.85 -8.21
C LEU A 60 -0.07 17.75 -8.24
N THR A 61 1.09 18.02 -8.88
CA THR A 61 2.23 17.08 -8.89
C THR A 61 2.78 16.88 -7.48
N THR A 62 2.89 17.94 -6.68
CA THR A 62 3.31 17.86 -5.28
C THR A 62 2.31 17.06 -4.44
N ILE A 63 1.00 17.28 -4.60
CA ILE A 63 -0.04 16.47 -3.93
C ILE A 63 0.12 15.00 -4.25
N LYS A 64 0.32 14.66 -5.53
CA LYS A 64 0.53 13.28 -5.98
C LYS A 64 1.76 12.65 -5.31
N GLY A 65 2.87 13.40 -5.21
CA GLY A 65 4.09 12.95 -4.54
C GLY A 65 3.88 12.68 -3.05
N ALA A 66 3.39 13.68 -2.31
CA ALA A 66 3.13 13.58 -0.87
C ALA A 66 2.14 12.45 -0.53
N SER A 67 1.12 12.24 -1.38
CA SER A 67 0.15 11.16 -1.18
C SER A 67 0.77 9.76 -1.36
N LYS A 68 1.72 9.63 -2.30
CA LYS A 68 2.43 8.37 -2.53
C LYS A 68 3.36 8.05 -1.36
N GLU A 69 4.17 9.02 -0.94
CA GLU A 69 5.12 8.87 0.17
C GLU A 69 4.40 8.45 1.46
N ALA A 70 3.30 9.15 1.80
CA ALA A 70 2.48 8.82 2.97
C ALA A 70 1.98 7.36 2.95
N LEU A 71 1.51 6.89 1.78
CA LEU A 71 0.98 5.54 1.66
C LEU A 71 2.08 4.48 1.77
N ASP A 72 3.26 4.75 1.22
CA ASP A 72 4.40 3.83 1.28
C ASP A 72 4.94 3.73 2.72
N GLU A 73 5.01 4.85 3.46
CA GLU A 73 5.39 4.87 4.87
C GLU A 73 4.37 4.13 5.77
N VAL A 74 3.06 4.34 5.55
CA VAL A 74 2.01 3.59 6.27
C VAL A 74 2.15 2.09 6.04
N ARG A 75 2.41 1.67 4.80
CA ARG A 75 2.61 0.24 4.46
C ARG A 75 3.83 -0.33 5.15
N GLN A 76 4.91 0.44 5.27
CA GLN A 76 6.14 0.01 5.95
C GLN A 76 5.91 -0.21 7.45
N VAL A 77 5.24 0.72 8.13
CA VAL A 77 4.91 0.55 9.56
C VAL A 77 3.97 -0.64 9.77
N LEU A 78 2.97 -0.81 8.91
CA LEU A 78 2.07 -1.98 8.96
C LEU A 78 2.78 -3.30 8.64
N ALA A 79 3.78 -3.30 7.76
CA ALA A 79 4.60 -4.47 7.48
C ALA A 79 5.44 -4.88 8.71
N ASN A 80 5.95 -3.90 9.46
CA ASN A 80 6.70 -4.13 10.71
C ASN A 80 5.80 -4.69 11.84
N LEU A 81 4.50 -4.36 11.82
CA LEU A 81 3.52 -4.89 12.77
C LEU A 81 3.06 -6.32 12.44
N ARG A 82 3.34 -6.83 11.24
CA ARG A 82 2.98 -8.22 10.90
C ARG A 82 3.98 -9.17 11.55
N THR A 83 3.51 -9.95 12.51
CA THR A 83 4.25 -11.09 13.04
C THR A 83 4.40 -12.13 11.92
N PRO A 84 5.55 -12.82 11.77
CA PRO A 84 5.63 -14.01 10.93
C PRO A 84 4.63 -15.05 11.45
N GLY A 85 3.48 -15.19 10.78
CA GLY A 85 2.40 -16.08 11.21
C GLY A 85 1.03 -15.43 11.43
N ASP A 86 0.91 -14.10 11.41
CA ASP A 86 -0.41 -13.44 11.39
C ASP A 86 -1.08 -13.67 10.02
N ALA A 87 -1.85 -14.75 9.93
CA ALA A 87 -2.68 -15.05 8.78
C ALA A 87 -3.69 -13.91 8.59
N PRO A 88 -3.87 -13.38 7.37
CA PRO A 88 -4.82 -12.30 7.12
C PRO A 88 -6.24 -12.73 7.54
N THR A 89 -6.98 -11.80 8.17
CA THR A 89 -8.36 -12.00 8.68
C THR A 89 -9.41 -12.14 7.57
N SER A 90 -9.01 -11.93 6.31
CA SER A 90 -9.72 -12.35 5.11
C SER A 90 -8.85 -13.37 4.38
N PRO A 91 -9.44 -14.37 3.70
CA PRO A 91 -8.66 -15.28 2.86
C PRO A 91 -7.75 -14.44 1.95
N ALA A 92 -6.45 -14.77 1.97
CA ALA A 92 -5.47 -14.07 1.15
C ALA A 92 -5.94 -14.10 -0.32
N PRO A 93 -5.83 -13.00 -1.07
CA PRO A 93 -6.23 -12.99 -2.47
C PRO A 93 -5.43 -14.06 -3.21
N GLY A 94 -6.15 -14.96 -3.86
CA GLY A 94 -5.58 -16.02 -4.68
C GLY A 94 -5.50 -15.61 -6.14
N LEU A 95 -5.09 -16.56 -6.97
CA LEU A 95 -5.01 -16.38 -8.42
C LEU A 95 -6.38 -16.20 -9.08
N ASP A 96 -7.46 -16.60 -8.39
CA ASP A 96 -8.86 -16.40 -8.77
C ASP A 96 -9.23 -14.91 -8.90
N ARG A 97 -8.49 -14.01 -8.26
CA ARG A 97 -8.71 -12.55 -8.30
C ARG A 97 -7.87 -11.81 -9.35
N LEU A 98 -7.06 -12.51 -10.15
CA LEU A 98 -6.32 -11.89 -11.25
C LEU A 98 -7.21 -11.14 -12.26
N PRO A 99 -8.43 -11.61 -12.60
CA PRO A 99 -9.34 -10.86 -13.49
C PRO A 99 -9.65 -9.45 -12.99
N GLU A 100 -9.78 -9.24 -11.67
CA GLU A 100 -10.04 -7.91 -11.10
C GLU A 100 -8.86 -6.95 -11.34
N LEU A 101 -7.62 -7.44 -11.27
CA LEU A 101 -6.42 -6.63 -11.54
C LEU A 101 -6.34 -6.25 -13.02
N VAL A 102 -6.74 -7.15 -13.91
CA VAL A 102 -6.83 -6.90 -15.35
C VAL A 102 -7.86 -5.82 -15.64
N GLU A 103 -9.05 -5.90 -15.04
CA GLU A 103 -10.10 -4.88 -15.21
C GLU A 103 -9.64 -3.51 -14.72
N GLN A 104 -8.96 -3.44 -13.57
CA GLN A 104 -8.40 -2.19 -13.04
C GLN A 104 -7.33 -1.60 -13.97
N ALA A 105 -6.46 -2.44 -14.52
CA ALA A 105 -5.44 -2.02 -15.49
C ALA A 105 -6.08 -1.55 -16.81
N ALA A 106 -7.12 -2.23 -17.29
CA ALA A 106 -7.88 -1.84 -18.46
C ALA A 106 -8.59 -0.48 -18.28
N ALA A 107 -9.16 -0.23 -17.10
CA ALA A 107 -9.71 1.07 -16.75
C ALA A 107 -8.66 2.19 -16.76
N ALA A 108 -7.39 1.85 -16.52
CA ALA A 108 -6.25 2.75 -16.66
C ALA A 108 -5.68 2.84 -18.09
N GLY A 109 -6.33 2.24 -19.08
CA GLY A 109 -5.96 2.29 -20.50
C GLY A 109 -4.92 1.24 -20.94
N LEU A 110 -4.67 0.22 -20.12
CA LEU A 110 -3.74 -0.86 -20.43
C LEU A 110 -4.49 -2.12 -20.90
N THR A 111 -4.25 -2.56 -22.14
CA THR A 111 -4.76 -3.84 -22.65
C THR A 111 -3.89 -4.98 -22.11
N VAL A 112 -4.44 -5.79 -21.21
CA VAL A 112 -3.70 -6.89 -20.56
C VAL A 112 -4.14 -8.24 -21.13
N THR A 113 -3.18 -9.07 -21.53
CA THR A 113 -3.43 -10.47 -21.91
C THR A 113 -2.95 -11.41 -20.81
N VAL A 114 -3.83 -12.28 -20.32
CA VAL A 114 -3.48 -13.26 -19.28
C VAL A 114 -3.48 -14.66 -19.88
N GLY A 115 -2.37 -15.37 -19.70
CA GLY A 115 -2.25 -16.80 -19.97
C GLY A 115 -1.93 -17.55 -18.68
N SER A 116 -2.55 -18.71 -18.50
CA SER A 116 -2.24 -19.64 -17.41
C SER A 116 -1.97 -21.03 -17.97
N GLU A 117 -0.89 -21.66 -17.54
CA GLU A 117 -0.59 -23.06 -17.84
C GLU A 117 -0.70 -23.88 -16.55
N GLY A 118 -1.41 -25.00 -16.61
CA GLY A 118 -1.68 -25.86 -15.45
C GLY A 118 -2.94 -25.47 -14.66
N ASP A 119 -3.10 -26.07 -13.48
CA ASP A 119 -4.26 -25.84 -12.60
C ASP A 119 -3.92 -24.80 -11.50
N PRO A 120 -4.51 -23.59 -11.53
CA PRO A 120 -4.30 -22.57 -10.50
C PRO A 120 -4.74 -23.02 -9.10
N ALA A 121 -5.71 -23.94 -8.99
CA ALA A 121 -6.18 -24.45 -7.71
C ALA A 121 -5.18 -25.41 -7.05
N ALA A 122 -4.23 -25.95 -7.82
CA ALA A 122 -3.15 -26.79 -7.31
C ALA A 122 -1.98 -25.97 -6.70
N VAL A 123 -2.00 -24.64 -6.82
CA VAL A 123 -0.94 -23.77 -6.31
C VAL A 123 -1.07 -23.60 -4.79
N PRO A 124 0.02 -23.82 -4.01
CA PRO A 124 -0.01 -23.59 -2.57
C PRO A 124 -0.42 -22.15 -2.21
N PRO A 125 -1.23 -21.91 -1.16
CA PRO A 125 -1.77 -20.59 -0.84
C PRO A 125 -0.74 -19.47 -0.71
N GLY A 126 0.43 -19.77 -0.11
CA GLY A 126 1.53 -18.81 0.01
C GLY A 126 2.13 -18.42 -1.35
N ALA A 127 2.27 -19.38 -2.26
CA ALA A 127 2.74 -19.15 -3.61
C ALA A 127 1.71 -18.39 -4.46
N ALA A 128 0.42 -18.70 -4.30
CA ALA A 128 -0.68 -17.99 -4.96
C ALA A 128 -0.71 -16.50 -4.56
N LEU A 129 -0.55 -16.20 -3.27
CA LEU A 129 -0.49 -14.83 -2.77
C LEU A 129 0.75 -14.08 -3.30
N ALA A 130 1.92 -14.75 -3.31
CA ALA A 130 3.14 -14.15 -3.83
C ALA A 130 3.00 -13.81 -5.32
N ALA A 131 2.49 -14.75 -6.13
CA ALA A 131 2.22 -14.55 -7.54
C ALA A 131 1.19 -13.41 -7.78
N PHE A 132 0.10 -13.38 -7.02
CA PHE A 132 -0.90 -12.30 -7.09
C PHE A 132 -0.25 -10.93 -6.85
N ARG A 133 0.59 -10.80 -5.82
CA ARG A 133 1.29 -9.54 -5.51
C ARG A 133 2.29 -9.14 -6.59
N ILE A 134 3.02 -10.10 -7.16
CA ILE A 134 3.95 -9.84 -8.27
C ILE A 134 3.20 -9.26 -9.47
N VAL A 135 2.05 -9.85 -9.84
CA VAL A 135 1.23 -9.34 -10.95
C VAL A 135 0.66 -7.96 -10.63
N GLN A 136 0.15 -7.75 -9.41
CA GLN A 136 -0.37 -6.45 -8.97
C GLN A 136 0.68 -5.33 -9.08
N GLU A 137 1.89 -5.58 -8.61
CA GLU A 137 2.98 -4.60 -8.66
C GLU A 137 3.48 -4.38 -10.09
N ALA A 138 3.59 -5.45 -10.89
CA ALA A 138 3.97 -5.35 -12.30
C ALA A 138 3.00 -4.48 -13.10
N LEU A 139 1.69 -4.71 -12.97
CA LEU A 139 0.66 -3.90 -13.64
C LEU A 139 0.70 -2.45 -13.18
N THR A 140 0.88 -2.22 -11.87
CA THR A 140 1.04 -0.88 -11.31
C THR A 140 2.25 -0.16 -11.94
N ASN A 141 3.36 -0.86 -12.11
CA ASN A 141 4.56 -0.31 -12.72
C ASN A 141 4.39 -0.03 -14.21
N VAL A 142 3.74 -0.90 -14.97
CA VAL A 142 3.44 -0.67 -16.40
C VAL A 142 2.58 0.58 -16.57
N VAL A 143 1.47 0.68 -15.82
CA VAL A 143 0.55 1.84 -15.87
C VAL A 143 1.26 3.14 -15.50
N ARG A 144 2.15 3.10 -14.50
CA ARG A 144 2.79 4.32 -13.99
C ARG A 144 4.02 4.77 -14.78
N HIS A 145 4.75 3.84 -15.40
CA HIS A 145 6.13 4.12 -15.83
C HIS A 145 6.45 3.70 -17.27
N SER A 146 5.74 2.74 -17.87
CA SER A 146 6.19 2.16 -19.14
C SER A 146 5.81 2.98 -20.39
N GLY A 147 4.74 3.79 -20.32
CA GLY A 147 4.12 4.39 -21.52
C GLY A 147 3.49 3.37 -22.48
N SER A 148 3.51 2.07 -22.13
CA SER A 148 2.90 1.00 -22.91
C SER A 148 1.38 1.02 -22.75
N ARG A 149 0.69 0.65 -23.83
CA ARG A 149 -0.77 0.43 -23.85
C ARG A 149 -1.13 -1.05 -23.84
N THR A 150 -0.14 -1.93 -23.79
CA THR A 150 -0.31 -3.39 -23.79
C THR A 150 0.61 -4.05 -22.75
N ALA A 151 0.13 -5.10 -22.10
CA ALA A 151 0.89 -5.94 -21.18
C ALA A 151 0.49 -7.42 -21.29
#